data_AF-A0A132TMA0-F1
#
_entry.id   AF-A0A132TMA0-F1
#
_cell.length_a   1.000
_cell.length_b   1.000
_cell.length_c   1.000
_cell.angle_alpha   90.00
_cell.angle_beta   90.00
_cell.angle_gamma   90.00
#
_symmetry.space_group_name_H-M   'P 1'
#
loop_
_entity.id
_entity.type
_entity.pdbx_description
1 polymer ?
#
loop_
_entity_poly.entity_id
_entity_poly.type
_entity_poly.pdbx_seq_one_letter_code
_entity_poly.pdbx_strand_id
1 'polypeptide(L)'
;MRATAIRYGSVLYSNIRVERIKQGQLFDLRVVMNKDYNLEPGTGIEKVTFRNVRFNGGGVHPSRIYGYDEDRGVNGVEFIGLQTGGEWVENTRTDLILLNAYAHNVVFKRE
;
A
#
# COMPACT_ATOMS: atom_id res chain seq x y z
N MET A 1 -2.40 -7.35 -0.03
CA MET A 1 -2.48 -6.92 -1.46
C MET A 1 -1.13 -6.37 -1.87
N ARG A 2 -0.64 -6.67 -3.07
CA ARG A 2 0.73 -6.32 -3.48
C ARG A 2 0.77 -5.70 -4.87
N ALA A 3 1.56 -4.64 -5.04
CA ALA A 3 2.00 -4.13 -6.34
C ALA A 3 3.50 -3.78 -6.28
N THR A 4 4.20 -3.99 -7.40
CA THR A 4 5.67 -3.83 -7.47
C THR A 4 6.15 -2.94 -8.63
N ALA A 5 5.31 -2.73 -9.65
CA ALA A 5 5.51 -1.76 -10.72
C ALA A 5 4.19 -1.47 -11.43
N ILE A 6 3.75 -0.21 -11.50
CA ILE A 6 2.56 0.26 -12.24
C ILE A 6 2.87 1.69 -12.69
N ARG A 7 2.95 1.93 -14.00
CA ARG A 7 3.30 3.27 -14.54
C ARG A 7 2.29 3.80 -15.56
N TYR A 8 1.38 2.95 -16.05
CA TYR A 8 0.35 3.33 -17.01
C TYR A 8 -0.99 2.71 -16.61
N GLY A 9 -2.02 3.54 -16.53
CA GLY A 9 -3.36 3.16 -16.06
C GLY A 9 -3.56 3.34 -14.55
N SER A 10 -4.80 3.16 -14.10
CA SER A 10 -5.19 3.17 -12.68
C SER A 10 -5.57 1.78 -12.24
N VAL A 11 -5.17 1.39 -11.03
CA VAL A 11 -5.54 0.08 -10.45
C VAL A 11 -6.50 0.30 -9.28
N LEU A 12 -7.64 -0.39 -9.32
CA LEU A 12 -8.64 -0.37 -8.26
C LEU A 12 -8.74 -1.76 -7.61
N TYR A 13 -8.55 -1.80 -6.29
CA TYR A 13 -8.90 -2.92 -5.44
C TYR A 13 -10.13 -2.52 -4.62
N SER A 14 -11.27 -3.21 -4.80
CA SER A 14 -12.52 -2.80 -4.17
C SER A 14 -13.26 -3.92 -3.46
N ASN A 15 -13.94 -3.60 -2.35
CA ASN A 15 -14.86 -4.48 -1.61
C ASN A 15 -14.16 -5.74 -1.09
N ILE A 16 -13.07 -5.54 -0.34
CA ILE A 16 -12.21 -6.62 0.14
C ILE A 16 -12.40 -6.78 1.64
N ARG A 17 -12.64 -8.01 2.08
CA ARG A 17 -12.66 -8.40 3.50
C ARG A 17 -11.53 -9.36 3.79
N VAL A 18 -10.70 -9.05 4.79
CA VAL A 18 -9.61 -9.90 5.25
C VAL A 18 -9.85 -10.22 6.72
N GLU A 19 -10.07 -11.49 7.05
CA GLU A 19 -10.30 -11.90 8.45
C GLU A 19 -8.98 -12.09 9.20
N ARG A 20 -7.98 -12.70 8.56
CA ARG A 20 -6.72 -13.06 9.20
C ARG A 20 -5.58 -13.08 8.20
N ILE A 21 -4.42 -12.63 8.66
CA ILE A 21 -3.13 -12.80 7.98
C ILE A 21 -2.24 -13.58 8.96
N LYS A 22 -1.67 -14.71 8.53
CA LYS A 22 -0.78 -15.52 9.38
C LYS A 22 0.61 -14.88 9.51
N GLN A 23 1.12 -14.34 8.40
CA GLN A 23 2.41 -13.67 8.32
C GLN A 23 2.34 -12.63 7.21
N GLY A 24 2.96 -11.46 7.43
CA GLY A 24 3.02 -10.37 6.46
C GLY A 24 2.21 -9.15 6.89
N GLN A 25 1.69 -8.45 5.89
CA GLN A 25 1.11 -7.10 5.99
C GLN A 25 -0.13 -6.99 5.11
N LEU A 26 -1.03 -6.06 5.45
CA LEU A 26 -2.28 -5.88 4.70
C LEU A 26 -2.04 -5.31 3.29
N PHE A 27 -1.18 -4.29 3.18
CA PHE A 27 -0.75 -3.69 1.91
C PHE A 27 0.77 -3.74 1.76
N ASP A 28 1.22 -4.04 0.54
CA ASP A 28 2.63 -4.03 0.15
C ASP A 28 2.79 -3.34 -1.22
N LEU A 29 2.99 -2.03 -1.21
CA LEU A 29 3.29 -1.25 -2.41
C LEU A 29 4.75 -0.82 -2.33
N ARG A 30 5.63 -1.57 -2.98
CA ARG A 30 7.07 -1.27 -2.96
C ARG A 30 7.69 -1.40 -4.33
N VAL A 31 8.43 -0.38 -4.73
CA VAL A 31 9.40 -0.51 -5.81
C VAL A 31 10.64 -1.15 -5.21
N VAL A 32 10.90 -2.41 -5.59
CA VAL A 32 11.99 -3.21 -5.01
C VAL A 32 13.01 -3.52 -6.09
N MET A 33 14.28 -3.25 -5.79
CA MET A 33 15.42 -3.88 -6.44
C MET A 33 16.01 -4.89 -5.47
N ASN A 34 16.17 -6.14 -5.91
CA ASN A 34 16.90 -7.14 -5.16
C ASN A 34 17.93 -7.74 -6.09
N LYS A 35 19.21 -7.52 -5.86
CA LYS A 35 20.29 -7.93 -6.77
C LYS A 35 20.27 -9.43 -7.09
N ASP A 36 19.76 -10.25 -6.18
CA ASP A 36 19.69 -11.71 -6.37
C ASP A 36 18.48 -12.17 -7.19
N TYR A 37 17.47 -11.30 -7.39
CA TYR A 37 16.19 -11.66 -8.02
C TYR A 37 15.72 -10.72 -9.12
N ASN A 38 16.17 -9.47 -9.11
CA ASN A 38 15.79 -8.42 -10.04
C ASN A 38 16.93 -7.40 -10.20
N LEU A 39 17.61 -7.45 -11.35
CA LEU A 39 18.78 -6.62 -11.63
C LEU A 39 18.45 -5.13 -11.76
N GLU A 40 17.19 -4.80 -12.07
CA GLU A 40 16.70 -3.43 -12.20
C GLU A 40 15.45 -3.21 -11.31
N PRO A 41 15.31 -2.04 -10.65
CA PRO A 41 14.09 -1.70 -9.93
C PRO A 41 12.91 -1.52 -10.89
N GLY A 42 11.71 -1.72 -10.37
CA GLY A 42 10.48 -1.34 -11.06
C GLY A 42 10.45 0.15 -11.42
N THR A 43 9.62 0.51 -12.39
CA THR A 43 9.58 1.87 -12.96
C THR A 43 8.82 2.90 -12.14
N GLY A 44 8.33 2.54 -10.95
CA GLY A 44 7.42 3.33 -10.13
C GLY A 44 6.09 2.61 -9.89
N ILE A 45 5.29 3.11 -8.94
CA ILE A 45 3.90 2.68 -8.72
C ILE A 45 3.03 3.92 -8.68
N GLU A 46 2.04 4.01 -9.58
CA GLU A 46 1.15 5.15 -9.66
C GLU A 46 -0.33 4.76 -9.64
N LYS A 47 -1.17 5.67 -9.12
CA LYS A 47 -2.65 5.65 -9.25
C LYS A 47 -3.29 4.35 -8.78
N VAL A 48 -3.06 4.00 -7.52
CA VAL A 48 -3.63 2.82 -6.87
C VAL A 48 -4.71 3.23 -5.90
N THR A 49 -5.93 2.73 -6.09
CA THR A 49 -7.06 2.95 -5.18
C THR A 49 -7.42 1.66 -4.48
N PHE A 50 -7.50 1.70 -3.15
CA PHE A 50 -8.10 0.67 -2.31
C PHE A 50 -9.44 1.19 -1.79
N ARG A 51 -10.55 0.58 -2.20
CA ARG A 51 -11.90 0.99 -1.82
C ARG A 51 -12.60 -0.07 -0.99
N ASN A 52 -13.23 0.32 0.12
CA ASN A 52 -14.01 -0.55 1.00
C ASN A 52 -13.24 -1.80 1.42
N VAL A 53 -12.07 -1.59 2.02
CA VAL A 53 -11.24 -2.66 2.56
C VAL A 53 -11.47 -2.77 4.05
N ARG A 54 -11.84 -3.96 4.52
CA ARG A 54 -12.03 -4.25 5.96
C ARG A 54 -11.07 -5.34 6.41
N PHE A 55 -10.30 -5.07 7.46
CA PHE A 55 -9.39 -6.03 8.08
C PHE A 55 -9.73 -6.20 9.56
N ASN A 56 -10.13 -7.40 9.98
CA ASN A 56 -10.53 -7.68 11.38
C ASN A 56 -9.43 -8.37 12.19
N GLY A 57 -8.29 -8.69 11.58
CA GLY A 57 -7.19 -9.36 12.26
C GLY A 57 -6.32 -8.41 13.07
N GLY A 58 -5.43 -8.97 13.89
CA GLY A 58 -4.41 -8.23 14.65
C GLY A 58 -3.03 -8.88 14.50
N GLY A 59 -1.99 -8.20 14.99
CA GLY A 59 -0.63 -8.74 15.05
C GLY A 59 0.07 -8.90 13.69
N VAL A 60 -0.35 -8.15 12.68
CA VAL A 60 0.32 -8.10 11.36
C VAL A 60 1.41 -7.06 11.34
N HIS A 61 2.38 -7.22 10.45
CA HIS A 61 3.37 -6.17 10.23
C HIS A 61 2.71 -4.93 9.62
N PRO A 62 3.20 -3.72 9.95
CA PRO A 62 2.76 -2.50 9.28
C PRO A 62 2.90 -2.64 7.77
N SER A 63 1.88 -2.16 7.05
CA SER A 63 1.90 -2.07 5.61
C SER A 63 2.97 -1.10 5.14
N ARG A 64 3.57 -1.36 3.98
CA ARG A 64 4.66 -0.54 3.43
C ARG A 64 4.27 0.04 2.08
N ILE A 65 4.42 1.35 1.96
CA ILE A 65 4.20 2.11 0.73
C ILE A 65 5.51 2.85 0.42
N TYR A 66 6.46 2.16 -0.19
CA TYR A 66 7.84 2.66 -0.36
C TYR A 66 8.22 2.80 -1.83
N GLY A 67 8.62 4.01 -2.22
CA GLY A 67 9.36 4.22 -3.46
C GLY A 67 10.82 3.77 -3.32
N TYR A 68 11.51 3.68 -4.44
CA TYR A 68 12.92 3.29 -4.47
C TYR A 68 13.84 4.52 -4.39
N ASP A 69 13.60 5.51 -5.24
CA ASP A 69 14.24 6.83 -5.28
C ASP A 69 13.28 7.86 -5.90
N GLU A 70 13.78 9.10 -6.11
CA GLU A 70 13.02 10.23 -6.65
C GLU A 70 12.34 9.92 -8.00
N ASP A 71 13.02 9.20 -8.89
CA ASP A 71 12.49 8.86 -10.23
C ASP A 71 11.56 7.64 -10.21
N ARG A 72 11.66 6.81 -9.16
CA ARG A 72 10.96 5.51 -9.04
C ARG A 72 10.18 5.46 -7.73
N GLY A 73 9.35 6.46 -7.53
CA GLY A 73 8.50 6.63 -6.36
C GLY A 73 7.23 5.77 -6.36
N VAL A 74 6.48 5.88 -5.26
CA VAL A 74 5.07 5.49 -5.19
C VAL A 74 4.24 6.77 -5.11
N ASN A 75 3.32 6.99 -6.05
CA ASN A 75 2.59 8.25 -6.15
C ASN A 75 1.09 8.04 -6.42
N GLY A 76 0.25 8.70 -5.63
CA GLY A 76 -1.21 8.68 -5.83
C GLY A 76 -1.83 7.37 -5.35
N VAL A 77 -1.69 7.10 -4.06
CA VAL A 77 -2.34 5.96 -3.39
C VAL A 77 -3.54 6.48 -2.62
N GLU A 78 -4.73 5.98 -2.94
CA GLU A 78 -5.95 6.36 -2.25
C GLU A 78 -6.50 5.18 -1.43
N PHE A 79 -6.71 5.39 -0.14
CA PHE A 79 -7.48 4.50 0.71
C PHE A 79 -8.86 5.11 0.94
N ILE A 80 -9.89 4.48 0.39
CA ILE A 80 -11.27 4.90 0.47
C ILE A 80 -12.05 3.88 1.30
N GLY A 81 -12.59 4.29 2.43
CA GLY A 81 -13.35 3.41 3.30
C GLY A 81 -12.51 2.26 3.89
N LEU A 82 -11.27 2.53 4.28
CA LEU A 82 -10.40 1.54 4.94
C LEU A 82 -10.78 1.38 6.42
N GLN A 83 -11.03 0.15 6.85
CA GLN A 83 -11.27 -0.22 8.25
C GLN A 83 -10.28 -1.27 8.73
N THR A 84 -9.76 -1.10 9.95
CA THR A 84 -8.97 -2.11 10.66
C THR A 84 -9.46 -2.26 12.09
N GLY A 85 -9.69 -3.50 12.55
CA GLY A 85 -10.18 -3.76 13.90
C GLY A 85 -11.53 -3.09 14.22
N GLY A 86 -12.36 -2.84 13.20
CA GLY A 86 -13.64 -2.11 13.33
C GLY A 86 -13.51 -0.59 13.25
N GLU A 87 -12.31 -0.03 13.28
CA GLU A 87 -12.05 1.41 13.26
C GLU A 87 -11.69 1.91 11.86
N TRP A 88 -12.10 3.14 11.53
CA TRP A 88 -11.71 3.81 10.29
C TRP A 88 -10.24 4.23 10.33
N VAL A 89 -9.55 4.08 9.20
CA VAL A 89 -8.17 4.57 9.03
C VAL A 89 -8.21 5.84 8.19
N GLU A 90 -7.81 6.96 8.79
CA GLU A 90 -7.90 8.30 8.17
C GLU A 90 -6.57 8.98 7.93
N ASN A 91 -5.48 8.37 8.40
CA ASN A 91 -4.13 8.88 8.22
C ASN A 91 -3.12 7.74 8.31
N THR A 92 -1.87 8.08 8.02
CA THR A 92 -0.75 7.19 8.29
C THR A 92 -0.52 7.07 9.78
N ARG A 93 -0.22 5.86 10.23
CA ARG A 93 0.19 5.56 11.60
C ARG A 93 1.29 4.51 11.56
N THR A 94 2.36 4.67 12.34
CA THR A 94 3.54 3.80 12.26
C THR A 94 3.26 2.34 12.62
N ASP A 95 2.19 2.07 13.36
CA ASP A 95 1.69 0.73 13.67
C ASP A 95 0.90 0.08 12.52
N LEU A 96 0.39 0.87 11.56
CA LEU A 96 -0.45 0.39 10.47
C LEU A 96 0.16 0.53 9.08
N ILE A 97 0.64 1.72 8.74
CA ILE A 97 1.07 2.09 7.38
C ILE A 97 2.31 2.98 7.49
N LEU A 98 3.41 2.46 6.97
CA LEU A 98 4.70 3.15 6.87
C LEU A 98 4.89 3.71 5.47
N LEU A 99 5.36 4.96 5.43
CA LEU A 99 5.82 5.65 4.22
C LEU A 99 7.33 5.89 4.32
N ASN A 100 8.03 5.90 3.19
CA ASN A 100 9.39 6.43 3.10
C ASN A 100 9.40 7.78 2.37
N ALA A 101 10.58 8.35 2.16
CA ALA A 101 10.74 9.67 1.54
C ALA A 101 10.19 9.76 0.10
N TYR A 102 10.11 8.63 -0.61
CA TYR A 102 9.73 8.55 -2.03
C TYR A 102 8.27 8.10 -2.25
N ALA A 103 7.43 8.26 -1.21
CA ALA A 103 6.01 7.99 -1.27
C ALA A 103 5.23 9.31 -1.18
N HIS A 104 4.50 9.64 -2.23
CA HIS A 104 3.83 10.92 -2.38
C HIS A 104 2.33 10.74 -2.63
N ASN A 105 1.54 11.75 -2.24
CA ASN A 105 0.10 11.78 -2.47
C ASN A 105 -0.62 10.51 -1.97
N VAL A 106 -0.29 10.07 -0.76
CA VAL A 106 -0.99 9.00 -0.07
C VAL A 106 -2.13 9.62 0.74
N VAL A 107 -3.37 9.32 0.37
CA VAL A 107 -4.57 9.95 0.94
C VAL A 107 -5.55 8.93 1.49
N PHE A 108 -6.29 9.35 2.50
CA PHE A 108 -7.31 8.54 3.17
C PHE A 108 -8.65 9.28 3.13
N LYS A 109 -9.72 8.56 2.82
CA LYS A 109 -11.09 9.06 2.69
C LYS A 109 -12.04 8.05 3.34
N ARG A 110 -13.13 8.51 3.96
CA ARG A 110 -14.17 7.61 4.49
C ARG A 110 -15.20 7.17 3.44
N GLU A 111 -15.32 7.89 2.31
CA GLU A 111 -16.36 7.74 1.27
C GLU A 111 -15.79 7.48 -0.12
#